data_AF-A0A7I7NKW7-F1
#
_entry.id   AF-A0A7I7NKW7-F1
#
_cell.length_a   1.000
_cell.length_b   1.000
_cell.length_c   1.000
_cell.angle_alpha   90.00
_cell.angle_beta   90.00
_cell.angle_gamma   90.00
#
_symmetry.space_group_name_H-M   'P 1'
#
loop_
_entity.id
_entity.type
_entity.pdbx_description
1 polymer ?
#
loop_
_entity_poly.entity_id
_entity_poly.type
_entity_poly.pdbx_seq_one_letter_code
_entity_poly.pdbx_strand_id
1 'polypeptide(L)' 'MVQIRNVPDELVHELKARAAAQRMSLSDFLLARLGEIAGEPTLDDVLDRLASLPRRDLGTNAAELVAEARSE' A
#
# COMPACT_ATOMS: atom_id res chain seq x y z
N MET A 1 13.89 -18.02 1.04
CA MET A 1 14.71 -17.68 -0.15
C MET A 1 13.75 -17.56 -1.33
N VAL A 2 13.58 -16.36 -1.88
CA VAL A 2 12.74 -16.13 -3.07
C VAL A 2 13.68 -15.99 -4.27
N GLN A 3 13.44 -16.78 -5.32
CA GLN A 3 14.22 -16.72 -6.56
C GLN A 3 13.28 -16.45 -7.72
N ILE A 4 13.49 -15.32 -8.40
CA ILE A 4 12.76 -14.95 -9.61
C ILE A 4 13.53 -15.52 -10.81
N ARG A 5 12.84 -16.28 -11.67
CA ARG A 5 13.41 -16.92 -12.86
C ARG A 5 12.99 -16.17 -14.12
N ASN A 6 13.73 -16.38 -15.20
CA ASN A 6 13.44 -15.80 -16.53
C ASN A 6 13.36 -14.26 -16.53
N VAL A 7 14.20 -13.61 -15.73
CA VAL A 7 14.29 -12.15 -15.72
C VAL A 7 15.09 -11.70 -16.95
N PRO A 8 14.56 -10.82 -17.81
CA PRO A 8 15.31 -10.29 -18.94
C PRO A 8 16.60 -9.59 -18.49
N ASP A 9 17.69 -9.76 -19.23
CA ASP A 9 19.00 -9.20 -18.87
C ASP A 9 18.96 -7.67 -18.78
N GLU A 10 18.21 -7.02 -19.67
CA GLU A 10 17.99 -5.57 -19.69
C GLU A 10 17.36 -5.09 -18.37
N LEU A 11 16.38 -5.83 -17.86
CA LEU A 11 15.71 -5.51 -16.60
C LEU A 11 16.68 -5.67 -15.41
N VAL A 12 17.48 -6.74 -15.38
CA VAL A 12 18.50 -6.92 -14.33
C VAL A 12 19.52 -5.78 -14.36
N HIS A 13 19.94 -5.35 -15.56
CA HIS A 13 20.89 -4.27 -15.74
C HIS A 13 20.34 -2.95 -15.18
N GLU A 14 19.10 -2.61 -15.53
CA GLU A 14 18.44 -1.41 -15.02
C GLU A 14 18.26 -1.45 -13.50
N LEU A 15 17.82 -2.58 -12.94
CA LEU A 15 17.64 -2.74 -11.50
C LEU A 15 18.97 -2.59 -10.74
N LYS A 16 20.07 -3.13 -11.27
CA LYS A 16 21.41 -2.93 -10.71
C LYS A 16 21.85 -1.47 -10.76
N ALA A 17 21.59 -0.76 -11.86
CA ALA A 17 21.92 0.66 -11.98
C ALA A 17 21.14 1.49 -10.95
N ARG A 18 19.84 1.22 -10.78
CA ARG A 18 18.98 1.88 -9.77
C ARG A 18 19.42 1.59 -8.34
N ALA A 19 19.83 0.34 -8.04
CA ALA A 19 20.36 -0.04 -6.73
C ALA A 19 21.67 0.69 -6.43
N ALA A 20 22.60 0.73 -7.40
CA ALA A 20 23.87 1.43 -7.27
C ALA A 20 23.69 2.93 -7.06
N ALA A 21 22.74 3.56 -7.75
CA ALA A 21 22.40 4.98 -7.58
C ALA A 21 21.95 5.31 -6.14
N GLN A 22 21.35 4.35 -5.45
CA GLN A 22 20.91 4.47 -4.05
C GLN A 22 21.92 3.90 -3.05
N ARG A 23 23.12 3.50 -3.50
CA ARG A 23 24.16 2.83 -2.69
C ARG A 23 23.66 1.57 -1.98
N MET A 24 22.73 0.87 -2.59
CA MET A 24 22.17 -0.39 -2.10
C MET A 24 22.72 -1.57 -2.90
N SER A 25 22.82 -2.73 -2.25
CA SER A 25 22.96 -3.97 -3.01
C SER A 25 21.68 -4.23 -3.82
N LEU A 26 21.77 -5.02 -4.90
CA LEU A 26 20.58 -5.41 -5.67
C LEU A 26 19.55 -6.14 -4.79
N SER A 27 20.02 -6.96 -3.85
CA SER A 27 19.14 -7.69 -2.93
C SER A 27 18.39 -6.74 -2.00
N ASP A 28 19.08 -5.76 -1.41
CA ASP A 28 18.45 -4.79 -0.50
C ASP A 28 17.46 -3.88 -1.25
N PHE A 29 17.83 -3.45 -2.47
CA PHE A 29 16.96 -2.67 -3.32
C PHE A 29 15.68 -3.43 -3.68
N LEU A 30 15.79 -4.71 -4.06
CA LEU A 30 14.63 -5.54 -4.37
C LEU A 30 13.79 -5.82 -3.12
N LEU A 31 14.42 -6.08 -1.98
CA LEU A 31 13.70 -6.30 -0.73
C LEU A 31 12.89 -5.07 -0.32
N ALA A 32 13.47 -3.87 -0.44
CA ALA A 32 12.75 -2.62 -0.18
C ALA A 32 11.52 -2.47 -1.08
N ARG A 33 11.65 -2.73 -2.39
CA ARG A 33 10.54 -2.68 -3.35
C ARG A 33 9.47 -3.73 -3.07
N LEU A 34 9.87 -4.94 -2.71
CA LEU A 34 8.92 -5.99 -2.30
C LEU A 34 8.19 -5.60 -1.01
N GLY A 35 8.87 -4.92 -0.08
CA GLY A 35 8.26 -4.38 1.13
C GLY A 35 7.23 -3.29 0.84
N GLU A 36 7.49 -2.40 -0.13
CA GLU A 36 6.51 -1.41 -0.59
C GLU A 36 5.26 -2.09 -1.16
N ILE A 37 5.45 -3.09 -2.02
CA ILE A 37 4.34 -3.87 -2.61
C ILE A 37 3.53 -4.62 -1.53
N ALA A 38 4.22 -5.25 -0.58
CA ALA A 38 3.57 -5.98 0.50
C ALA A 38 2.91 -5.06 1.55
N GLY A 39 3.35 -3.80 1.62
CA GLY A 39 2.83 -2.81 2.56
C GLY A 39 1.57 -2.10 2.06
N GLU A 40 1.23 -2.21 0.77
CA GLU A 40 0.03 -1.63 0.19
C GLU A 40 -1.16 -2.59 0.40
N PRO A 41 -2.10 -2.27 1.31
CA PRO A 41 -3.25 -3.14 1.55
C PRO A 41 -4.13 -3.17 0.31
N THR A 42 -4.68 -4.34 0.00
CA THR A 42 -5.68 -4.43 -1.06
C THR A 42 -6.99 -3.74 -0.63
N LEU A 43 -7.86 -3.43 -1.60
CA LEU A 43 -9.18 -2.91 -1.28
C LEU A 43 -9.96 -3.84 -0.35
N ASP A 44 -9.86 -5.16 -0.57
CA ASP A 44 -10.52 -6.16 0.26
C ASP A 44 -9.96 -6.14 1.69
N ASP A 45 -8.63 -6.04 1.86
CA ASP A 45 -8.01 -5.91 3.19
C ASP A 45 -8.52 -4.67 3.94
N VAL A 46 -8.69 -3.55 3.22
CA VAL A 46 -9.24 -2.31 3.78
C VAL A 46 -10.71 -2.50 4.17
N LEU A 47 -11.52 -3.11 3.31
CA LEU A 47 -12.94 -3.35 3.56
C LEU A 47 -13.15 -4.31 4.75
N ASP A 48 -12.40 -5.40 4.82
CA ASP A 48 -12.44 -6.35 5.93
C ASP A 48 -12.04 -5.67 7.25
N ARG A 49 -10.99 -4.84 7.20
CA ARG A 49 -10.59 -4.03 8.36
C ARG A 49 -11.71 -3.08 8.78
N LEU A 50 -12.34 -2.36 7.86
CA LEU A 50 -13.47 -1.47 8.15
C LEU A 50 -14.67 -2.22 8.73
N ALA A 51 -14.98 -3.40 8.20
CA ALA A 51 -16.07 -4.25 8.69
C ALA A 51 -15.83 -4.77 10.11
N SER A 52 -14.55 -5.01 10.48
CA SER A 52 -14.16 -5.45 11.82
C SER A 52 -14.23 -4.35 12.88
N LEU A 53 -14.30 -3.07 12.50
CA LEU A 53 -14.33 -1.97 13.45
C LEU A 53 -15.68 -1.93 14.19
N PRO A 54 -15.68 -1.72 15.53
CA PRO A 54 -16.92 -1.57 16.27
C PRO A 54 -17.67 -0.32 15.78
N ARG A 55 -18.97 -0.47 15.54
CA ARG A 55 -19.83 0.67 15.25
C ARG A 55 -19.84 1.60 16.45
N ARG A 56 -19.44 2.85 16.24
CA ARG A 56 -19.55 3.89 17.26
C ARG A 56 -20.93 4.52 17.20
N ASP A 57 -21.57 4.60 18.35
CA ASP A 57 -22.72 5.47 18.54
C ASP A 57 -22.21 6.90 18.70
N LEU A 58 -22.59 7.77 17.77
CA LEU A 58 -22.19 9.18 17.76
C LEU A 58 -23.29 10.07 18.38
N GLY A 59 -24.41 9.50 18.81
CA GLY A 59 -25.53 10.23 19.42
C GLY A 59 -26.34 11.08 18.44
N THR A 60 -25.92 11.21 17.18
CA THR A 60 -26.63 11.92 16.13
C THR A 60 -26.40 11.26 14.78
N ASN A 61 -27.37 11.40 13.86
CA ASN A 61 -27.24 10.83 12.52
C ASN A 61 -26.46 11.77 11.60
N ALA A 62 -25.54 11.22 10.80
CA ALA A 62 -24.81 11.97 9.78
C ALA A 62 -25.75 12.71 8.79
N ALA A 63 -26.91 12.13 8.47
CA ALA A 63 -27.89 12.76 7.59
C ALA A 63 -28.47 14.05 8.18
N GLU A 64 -28.69 14.11 9.50
CA GLU A 64 -29.20 15.29 10.19
C GLU A 64 -28.15 16.41 10.18
N LEU A 65 -26.89 16.09 10.48
CA LEU A 65 -25.78 17.05 10.42
C LEU A 65 -25.57 17.63 9.01
N VAL A 66 -25.67 16.80 7.97
CA VAL A 66 -25.54 17.26 6.58
C VAL A 66 -26.71 18.15 6.17
N ALA A 67 -27.92 17.88 6.66
CA ALA A 67 -29.08 18.72 6.40
C ALA A 67 -28.95 20.09 7.08
N GLU A 68 -28.51 20.10 8.35
CA GLU A 68 -28.24 21.33 9.10
C GLU A 68 -27.20 22.20 8.40
N ALA A 69 -26.04 21.63 8.03
CA ALA A 69 -24.97 22.35 7.34
C ALA A 69 -25.35 22.89 5.94
N ARG A 70 -26.36 22.31 5.28
CA ARG A 70 -26.89 22.79 3.99
C ARG A 70 -27.98 23.86 4.14
N SER A 71 -28.48 24.05 5.36
CA SER A 71 -29.55 24.99 5.68
C SER A 71 -29.02 26.35 6.18
N GLU A 72 -27.71 26.43 6.46
CA GLU A 72 -26.93 27.68 6.61
C GLU A 72 -26.58 28.30 5.26
#